data_AF-A0A7W6GCL5-F1
#
_entry.id   AF-A0A7W6GCL5-F1
#
_cell.length_a   1.000
_cell.length_b   1.000
_cell.length_c   1.000
_cell.angle_alpha   90.00
_cell.angle_beta   90.00
_cell.angle_gamma   90.00
#
_symmetry.space_group_name_H-M   'P 1'
#
loop_
_entity.id
_entity.type
_entity.pdbx_description
1 polymer ?
#
loop_
_entity_poly.entity_id
_entity_poly.type
_entity_poly.pdbx_seq_one_letter_code
_entity_poly.pdbx_strand_id
1 'polypeptide(L)' 'MTRIYVAADGRVIPGGWPEDGRPINELSQLERNLVRDGDLVEVKPAKTTKKD' A
#
# COMPACT_ATOMS: atom_id res chain seq x y z
N MET A 1 3.33 -7.22 -13.70
CA MET A 1 3.92 -6.69 -12.46
C MET A 1 2.78 -6.42 -11.51
N THR A 2 2.71 -7.14 -10.39
CA THR A 2 1.71 -6.87 -9.35
C THR A 2 2.15 -5.63 -8.59
N ARG A 3 1.36 -4.56 -8.66
CA ARG A 3 1.60 -3.31 -7.92
C ARG A 3 1.25 -3.57 -6.47
N ILE A 4 2.21 -3.35 -5.58
CA ILE A 4 2.02 -3.46 -4.14
C ILE A 4 1.85 -2.06 -3.59
N TYR A 5 0.94 -1.90 -2.65
CA TYR A 5 0.67 -0.64 -2.00
C TYR A 5 0.90 -0.79 -0.51
N VAL A 6 1.60 0.17 0.08
CA VAL A 6 1.84 0.28 1.53
C VAL A 6 1.14 1.53 2.05
N ALA A 7 0.88 1.56 3.36
CA ALA A 7 0.46 2.80 4.00
C ALA A 7 1.57 3.85 3.86
N ALA A 8 1.18 5.10 3.57
CA ALA A 8 2.09 6.22 3.62
C ALA A 8 2.66 6.40 5.04
N ASP A 9 3.89 6.89 5.13
CA ASP A 9 4.56 7.13 6.40
C ASP A 9 3.71 8.07 7.28
N GLY A 10 3.48 7.67 8.53
CA GLY A 10 2.64 8.41 9.48
C GLY A 10 1.12 8.33 9.24
N ARG A 11 0.65 7.53 8.26
CA ARG A 11 -0.78 7.30 8.04
C ARG A 11 -1.26 5.99 8.63
N VAL A 12 -2.36 6.06 9.38
CA VAL A 12 -3.02 4.90 9.98
C VAL A 12 -4.27 4.59 9.16
N ILE A 13 -4.24 3.49 8.41
CA ILE A 13 -5.39 3.04 7.63
C ILE A 13 -6.40 2.37 8.58
N PRO A 14 -7.66 2.84 8.65
CA PRO A 14 -8.69 2.21 9.47
C PRO A 14 -8.94 0.76 9.01
N GLY A 15 -8.85 -0.19 9.95
CA GLY A 15 -8.91 -1.63 9.64
C GLY A 15 -7.55 -2.28 9.38
N GLY A 16 -6.47 -1.47 9.42
CA GLY A 16 -5.09 -1.92 9.26
C GLY A 16 -4.70 -2.09 7.80
N TRP A 17 -3.45 -1.74 7.50
CA TRP A 17 -2.81 -2.07 6.22
C TRP A 17 -1.43 -2.68 6.51
N PRO A 18 -1.05 -3.78 5.84
CA PRO A 18 0.22 -4.43 6.10
C PRO A 18 1.41 -3.51 5.80
N GLU A 19 2.42 -3.54 6.67
CA GLU A 19 3.67 -2.78 6.49
C GLU A 19 4.46 -3.27 5.27
N ASP A 20 4.48 -4.59 5.03
CA ASP A 20 5.03 -5.19 3.80
C ASP A 20 4.23 -4.81 2.54
N GLY A 21 3.04 -4.24 2.72
CA GLY A 21 2.12 -3.86 1.66
C GLY A 21 1.38 -5.04 1.06
N ARG A 22 0.33 -4.71 0.29
CA ARG A 22 -0.42 -5.70 -0.49
C ARG A 22 -0.97 -5.07 -1.76
N PRO A 23 -1.38 -5.86 -2.77
CA PRO A 23 -2.13 -5.33 -3.89
C PRO A 23 -3.44 -4.74 -3.41
N ILE A 24 -3.87 -3.63 -4.03
CA ILE A 24 -5.24 -3.16 -3.84
C ILE A 24 -6.22 -3.95 -4.71
N ASN A 25 -7.46 -4.02 -4.26
CA ASN A 25 -8.60 -4.42 -5.05
C ASN A 25 -9.10 -3.21 -5.85
N GLU A 26 -8.86 -3.22 -7.16
CA GLU A 26 -9.30 -2.16 -8.08
C GLU A 26 -10.83 -2.06 -8.22
N LEU A 27 -11.57 -3.08 -7.78
CA LEU A 27 -13.03 -3.03 -7.72
C LEU A 27 -13.54 -2.39 -6.41
N SER A 28 -12.68 -2.27 -5.39
CA SER A 28 -13.02 -1.62 -4.13
C SER A 28 -12.82 -0.12 -4.23
N GLN A 29 -13.91 0.64 -4.10
CA GLN A 29 -13.85 2.09 -4.13
C GLN A 29 -13.05 2.66 -2.96
N LEU A 30 -13.10 2.02 -1.79
CA LEU A 30 -12.32 2.41 -0.61
C LEU A 30 -10.82 2.38 -0.92
N GLU A 31 -10.31 1.23 -1.40
CA GLU A 31 -8.87 1.06 -1.63
C GLU A 31 -8.36 1.97 -2.76
N ARG A 32 -9.20 2.22 -3.78
CA ARG A 32 -8.90 3.21 -4.81
C ARG A 32 -8.84 4.64 -4.28
N ASN A 33 -9.76 5.01 -3.38
CA ASN A 33 -9.73 6.31 -2.75
C ASN A 33 -8.46 6.46 -1.90
N LEU A 34 -8.08 5.43 -1.13
CA LEU A 34 -6.85 5.47 -0.34
C LEU A 34 -5.60 5.71 -1.22
N VAL A 35 -5.51 5.08 -2.40
CA VAL A 35 -4.42 5.38 -3.34
C VAL A 35 -4.52 6.80 -3.88
N ARG A 36 -5.73 7.26 -4.23
CA ARG A 36 -5.96 8.59 -4.79
C ARG A 36 -5.68 9.72 -3.79
N ASP A 37 -6.03 9.52 -2.53
CA ASP A 37 -5.89 10.49 -1.43
C ASP A 37 -4.46 10.48 -0.86
N GLY A 38 -3.60 9.59 -1.35
CA GLY A 38 -2.20 9.45 -0.93
C GLY A 38 -2.03 8.73 0.41
N ASP A 39 -3.07 8.04 0.89
CA ASP A 39 -2.98 7.14 2.04
C ASP A 39 -2.20 5.86 1.69
N LEU A 40 -2.36 5.37 0.47
CA LEU A 40 -1.65 4.20 -0.05
C LEU A 40 -0.66 4.60 -1.14
N VAL A 41 0.58 4.16 -0.98
CA VAL A 41 1.67 4.49 -1.89
C VAL A 41 2.08 3.24 -2.65
N GLU A 42 2.15 3.34 -3.98
CA GLU A 42 2.65 2.25 -4.82
C GLU A 42 4.14 2.03 -4.54
N VAL A 43 4.47 0.87 -4.00
CA VAL A 43 5.84 0.38 -3.90
C VAL A 43 6.07 -0.65 -4.99
N LYS A 44 7.13 -0.45 -5.77
CA LYS A 44 7.64 -1.53 -6.59
C LYS A 44 8.06 -2.64 -5.64
N PRO A 45 7.78 -3.92 -5.92
CA PRO A 45 8.34 -5.02 -5.16
C PRO A 45 9.86 -4.99 -5.37
N ALA A 46 10.55 -4.23 -4.53
CA ALA A 46 11.97 -4.38 -4.35
C ALA A 46 12.13 -5.80 -3.82
N LYS A 47 12.88 -6.63 -4.53
CA LYS A 47 13.45 -7.84 -3.92
C LYS A 47 13.97 -7.41 -2.56
N THR A 48 13.35 -7.97 -1.53
CA THR A 48 13.64 -7.80 -0.11
C THR A 48 15.11 -7.50 0.09
N THR A 49 15.44 -6.22 0.27
CA THR A 49 16.67 -5.83 0.94
C THR A 49 16.22 -5.34 2.29
N LYS A 50 15.90 -6.34 3.13
CA LYS A 50 15.93 -6.22 4.58
C LYS A 50 17.32 -5.67 4.89
N LYS A 51 17.39 -4.39 5.24
CA LYS A 51 18.64 -3.67 5.47
C LYS A 51 19.00 -3.86 6.94
N ASP A 52 20.11 -4.57 7.12
CA ASP A 52 21.05 -4.64 8.26
C ASP A 52 20.50 -4.63 9.69
#